data_AF-A0A3D8M2E1-F1
#
_entry.id   AF-A0A3D8M2E1-F1
#
_cell.length_a   1.000
_cell.length_b   1.000
_cell.length_c   1.000
_cell.angle_alpha   90.00
_cell.angle_beta   90.00
_cell.angle_gamma   90.00
#
_symmetry.space_group_name_H-M   'P 1'
#
loop_
_entity.id
_entity.type
_entity.pdbx_description
1 polymer ?
#
loop_
_entity_poly.entity_id
_entity_poly.type
_entity_poly.pdbx_seq_one_letter_code
_entity_poly.pdbx_strand_id
1 'polypeptide(L)'
;MLTVEKDKDAEQVYIHGSPEQLRWLARRLDAIAMQAEKSGNAHDHFMTEDWGGNELTNDLIGNPESHAIVNHLIVYGMLQSKLSYNKPLKALASLGGTLTHGLRHFVPNFSPCVIAP
;
A
#
# COMPACT_ATOMS: atom_id res chain seq x y z
N MET A 1 -23.24 7.46 -16.06
CA MET A 1 -22.26 8.53 -15.90
C MET A 1 -21.62 8.47 -14.53
N LEU A 2 -20.29 8.47 -14.49
CA LEU A 2 -19.45 8.61 -13.31
C LEU A 2 -18.42 9.71 -13.61
N THR A 3 -18.41 10.78 -12.83
CA THR A 3 -17.48 11.91 -12.98
C THR A 3 -16.67 12.05 -11.71
N VAL A 4 -15.38 12.35 -11.87
CA VAL A 4 -14.50 12.75 -10.77
C VAL A 4 -14.04 14.17 -11.02
N GLU A 5 -14.23 15.02 -10.03
CA GLU A 5 -13.86 16.42 -10.07
C GLU A 5 -13.00 16.75 -8.86
N LYS A 6 -12.28 17.84 -8.94
CA LYS A 6 -11.56 18.43 -7.82
C LYS A 6 -11.83 19.91 -7.74
N ASP A 7 -11.68 20.48 -6.55
CA ASP A 7 -11.59 21.93 -6.41
C ASP A 7 -10.27 22.46 -7.02
N LYS A 8 -10.12 23.79 -7.04
CA LYS A 8 -8.95 24.47 -7.62
C LYS A 8 -7.64 23.93 -7.05
N ASP A 9 -7.62 23.74 -5.74
CA ASP A 9 -6.42 23.41 -4.98
C ASP A 9 -6.22 21.90 -4.80
N ALA A 10 -7.16 21.07 -5.27
CA ALA A 10 -7.19 19.62 -5.09
C ALA A 10 -7.28 19.18 -3.62
N GLU A 11 -7.85 20.00 -2.75
CA GLU A 11 -8.14 19.65 -1.35
C GLU A 11 -9.38 18.78 -1.24
N GLN A 12 -10.35 18.99 -2.14
CA GLN A 12 -11.57 18.22 -2.23
C GLN A 12 -11.67 17.50 -3.56
N VAL A 13 -12.12 16.24 -3.49
CA VAL A 13 -12.47 15.42 -4.65
C VAL A 13 -13.96 15.11 -4.58
N TYR A 14 -14.66 15.38 -5.67
CA TYR A 14 -16.09 15.13 -5.80
C TYR A 14 -16.31 13.96 -6.75
N ILE A 15 -17.07 12.97 -6.31
CA ILE A 15 -17.47 11.83 -7.14
C ILE A 15 -18.95 11.93 -7.37
N HIS A 16 -19.34 12.10 -8.62
CA HIS A 16 -20.73 12.18 -9.05
C HIS A 16 -21.07 10.93 -9.86
N GLY A 17 -22.19 10.29 -9.56
CA GLY A 17 -22.63 9.14 -10.35
C GLY A 17 -24.11 8.86 -10.18
N SER A 18 -24.71 8.25 -11.21
CA SER A 18 -26.04 7.67 -11.05
C SER A 18 -26.01 6.51 -10.03
N PRO A 19 -27.15 6.10 -9.45
CA PRO A 19 -27.18 4.98 -8.50
C PRO A 19 -26.55 3.69 -9.04
N GLU A 20 -26.70 3.42 -10.35
CA GLU A 20 -26.06 2.28 -11.01
C GLU A 20 -24.54 2.42 -11.05
N GLN A 21 -24.03 3.58 -11.42
CA GLN A 21 -22.59 3.83 -11.54
C GLN A 21 -21.89 3.88 -10.19
N LEU A 22 -22.56 4.40 -9.14
CA LEU A 22 -22.03 4.32 -7.78
C LEU A 22 -21.95 2.87 -7.29
N ARG A 23 -22.93 2.02 -7.64
CA ARG A 23 -22.86 0.57 -7.37
C ARG A 23 -21.75 -0.11 -8.16
N TRP A 24 -21.53 0.29 -9.41
CA TRP A 24 -20.42 -0.21 -10.22
C TRP A 24 -19.06 0.16 -9.59
N LEU A 25 -18.87 1.44 -9.19
CA LEU A 25 -17.65 1.89 -8.52
C LEU A 25 -17.42 1.11 -7.23
N ALA A 26 -18.43 0.91 -6.40
CA ALA A 26 -18.32 0.12 -5.18
C ALA A 26 -17.80 -1.31 -5.44
N ARG A 27 -18.28 -1.97 -6.51
CA ARG A 27 -17.78 -3.29 -6.92
C ARG A 27 -16.33 -3.27 -7.41
N ARG A 28 -15.91 -2.19 -8.09
CA ARG A 28 -14.50 -2.02 -8.49
C ARG A 28 -13.60 -1.85 -7.28
N LEU A 29 -14.01 -1.03 -6.31
CA LEU A 29 -13.28 -0.85 -5.04
C LEU A 29 -13.15 -2.17 -4.28
N ASP A 30 -14.24 -2.95 -4.21
CA ASP A 30 -14.23 -4.29 -3.60
C ASP A 30 -13.25 -5.25 -4.31
N ALA A 31 -13.25 -5.26 -5.65
CA ALA A 31 -12.32 -6.08 -6.41
C ALA A 31 -10.84 -5.69 -6.17
N ILE A 32 -10.54 -4.39 -6.07
CA ILE A 32 -9.19 -3.91 -5.73
C ILE A 32 -8.80 -4.38 -4.33
N ALA A 33 -9.70 -4.26 -3.35
CA ALA A 33 -9.48 -4.70 -1.98
C ALA A 33 -9.20 -6.21 -1.93
N MET A 34 -10.07 -7.04 -2.52
CA MET A 34 -9.89 -8.49 -2.60
C MET A 34 -8.57 -8.89 -3.27
N GLN A 35 -8.14 -8.16 -4.30
CA GLN A 35 -6.88 -8.44 -4.97
C GLN A 35 -5.69 -8.04 -4.09
N ALA A 36 -5.77 -6.91 -3.39
CA ALA A 36 -4.75 -6.46 -2.45
C ALA A 36 -4.62 -7.41 -1.25
N GLU A 37 -5.71 -8.02 -0.77
CA GLU A 37 -5.68 -9.06 0.26
C GLU A 37 -4.87 -10.28 -0.16
N LYS A 38 -5.01 -10.71 -1.42
CA LYS A 38 -4.32 -11.89 -1.96
C LYS A 38 -2.84 -11.63 -2.28
N SER A 39 -2.56 -10.47 -2.87
CA SER A 39 -1.23 -10.16 -3.45
C SER A 39 -0.40 -9.18 -2.63
N GLY A 40 -1.01 -8.57 -1.61
CA GLY A 40 -0.39 -7.56 -0.75
C GLY A 40 -0.42 -6.14 -1.33
N ASN A 41 -0.79 -5.95 -2.60
CA ASN A 41 -1.06 -4.64 -3.22
C ASN A 41 -1.82 -4.82 -4.54
N ALA A 42 -2.77 -3.93 -4.80
CA ALA A 42 -3.48 -3.83 -6.07
C ALA A 42 -3.72 -2.37 -6.39
N HIS A 43 -3.97 -2.06 -7.66
CA HIS A 43 -4.45 -0.75 -8.05
C HIS A 43 -5.23 -0.86 -9.34
N ASP A 44 -6.01 0.17 -9.61
CA ASP A 44 -6.78 0.29 -10.83
C ASP A 44 -6.77 1.73 -11.31
N HIS A 45 -6.99 1.89 -12.60
CA HIS A 45 -6.97 3.16 -13.31
C HIS A 45 -8.37 3.41 -13.85
N PHE A 46 -8.98 4.54 -13.48
CA PHE A 46 -10.23 5.01 -14.05
C PHE A 46 -9.91 6.25 -14.88
N MET A 47 -10.22 6.20 -16.16
CA MET A 47 -9.86 7.27 -17.09
C MET A 47 -11.08 7.77 -17.85
N THR A 48 -11.01 9.03 -18.25
CA THR A 48 -11.95 9.63 -19.20
C THR A 48 -11.59 9.23 -20.64
N GLU A 49 -12.52 9.45 -21.58
CA GLU A 49 -12.32 9.14 -23.00
C GLU A 49 -11.11 9.86 -23.60
N ASP A 50 -10.92 11.14 -23.25
CA ASP A 50 -9.77 11.95 -23.67
C ASP A 50 -8.40 11.34 -23.27
N TRP A 51 -8.39 10.44 -22.29
CA TRP A 51 -7.20 9.77 -21.76
C TRP A 51 -7.20 8.26 -22.07
N GLY A 52 -8.09 7.81 -22.96
CA GLY A 52 -8.17 6.43 -23.43
C GLY A 52 -8.96 5.48 -22.54
N GLY A 53 -9.71 5.99 -21.56
CA GLY A 53 -10.62 5.21 -20.72
C GLY A 53 -12.08 5.35 -21.12
N ASN A 54 -12.95 4.66 -20.40
CA ASN A 54 -14.41 4.81 -20.53
C ASN A 54 -15.14 4.72 -19.18
N GLU A 55 -14.37 4.67 -18.10
CA GLU A 55 -14.89 4.51 -16.74
C GLU A 55 -15.37 5.84 -16.17
N LEU A 56 -14.73 6.94 -16.58
CA LEU A 56 -15.07 8.30 -16.20
C LEU A 56 -15.57 9.10 -17.41
N THR A 57 -16.36 10.13 -17.15
CA THR A 57 -16.81 11.06 -18.19
C THR A 57 -16.09 12.40 -18.12
N ASN A 58 -15.96 13.05 -19.27
CA ASN A 58 -15.41 14.40 -19.41
C ASN A 58 -16.42 15.51 -19.05
N ASP A 59 -17.64 15.14 -18.69
CA ASP A 59 -18.72 16.07 -18.35
C ASP A 59 -18.58 16.59 -16.93
N LEU A 60 -18.42 17.91 -16.78
CA LEU A 60 -18.41 18.60 -15.50
C LEU A 60 -19.84 18.80 -14.98
N ILE A 61 -20.08 18.39 -13.74
CA ILE A 61 -21.37 18.46 -13.05
C ILE A 61 -21.35 19.56 -11.97
N GLY A 62 -20.22 19.74 -11.30
CA GLY A 62 -20.03 20.81 -10.32
C GLY A 62 -19.90 22.21 -10.93
N ASN A 63 -19.47 23.16 -10.11
CA ASN A 63 -19.37 24.55 -10.55
C ASN A 63 -18.14 24.76 -11.45
N PRO A 64 -18.30 25.17 -12.73
CA PRO A 64 -17.18 25.40 -13.66
C PRO A 64 -16.20 26.49 -13.24
N GLU A 65 -16.61 27.42 -12.37
CA GLU A 65 -15.71 28.47 -11.87
C GLU A 65 -14.77 27.98 -10.76
N SER A 66 -15.10 26.86 -10.11
CA SER A 66 -14.36 26.36 -8.94
C SER A 66 -13.91 24.91 -9.04
N HIS A 67 -14.42 24.14 -9.99
CA HIS A 67 -14.12 22.72 -10.15
C HIS A 67 -13.37 22.46 -11.46
N ALA A 68 -12.59 21.37 -11.46
CA ALA A 68 -11.93 20.85 -12.64
C ALA A 68 -12.08 19.33 -12.72
N ILE A 69 -12.19 18.79 -13.95
CA ILE A 69 -12.25 17.35 -14.20
C ILE A 69 -10.93 16.67 -13.82
N VAL A 70 -11.04 15.50 -13.20
CA VAL A 70 -9.94 14.56 -13.00
C VAL A 70 -10.01 13.50 -14.10
N ASN A 71 -9.15 13.63 -15.12
CA ASN A 71 -9.14 12.71 -16.26
C ASN A 71 -8.60 11.31 -15.93
N HIS A 72 -7.82 11.18 -14.85
CA HIS A 72 -7.18 9.94 -14.45
C HIS A 72 -7.17 9.78 -12.93
N LEU A 73 -8.06 8.94 -12.43
CA LEU A 73 -8.10 8.53 -11.04
C LEU A 73 -7.38 7.19 -10.86
N ILE A 74 -6.41 7.13 -9.96
CA ILE A 74 -5.75 5.89 -9.56
C ILE A 74 -6.18 5.54 -8.15
N VAL A 75 -6.67 4.33 -7.94
CA VAL A 75 -7.04 3.82 -6.62
C VAL A 75 -6.13 2.66 -6.25
N TYR A 76 -5.45 2.76 -5.11
CA TYR A 76 -4.56 1.74 -4.59
C TYR A 76 -5.21 0.97 -3.44
N GLY A 77 -5.23 -0.36 -3.53
CA GLY A 77 -5.46 -1.27 -2.43
C GLY A 77 -4.14 -1.73 -1.83
N MET A 78 -4.00 -1.64 -0.51
CA MET A 78 -2.78 -2.06 0.21
C MET A 78 -3.14 -2.89 1.44
N LEU A 79 -2.34 -3.92 1.72
CA LEU A 79 -2.45 -4.64 2.98
C LEU A 79 -1.99 -3.73 4.14
N GLN A 80 -2.70 -3.74 5.26
CA GLN A 80 -2.44 -2.81 6.38
C GLN A 80 -1.00 -2.89 6.92
N SER A 81 -0.34 -4.04 6.81
CA SER A 81 1.08 -4.21 7.17
C SER A 81 2.06 -3.38 6.33
N LYS A 82 1.63 -2.90 5.14
CA LYS A 82 2.40 -1.99 4.27
C LYS A 82 2.03 -0.52 4.44
N LEU A 83 0.96 -0.18 5.16
CA LEU A 83 0.59 1.21 5.46
C LEU A 83 1.51 1.87 6.52
N SER A 84 2.41 1.09 7.14
CA SER A 84 3.49 1.62 7.97
C SER A 84 4.80 1.67 7.20
N TYR A 85 5.05 2.78 6.51
CA TYR A 85 6.38 3.13 6.00
C TYR A 85 6.83 4.46 6.61
N ASN A 86 7.31 4.39 7.85
CA ASN A 86 8.36 5.28 8.35
C ASN A 86 9.53 4.39 8.78
N LYS A 87 10.54 4.23 7.90
CA LYS A 87 11.85 3.67 8.26
C LYS A 87 12.78 4.84 8.59
N PRO A 88 13.58 4.69 9.67
CA PRO A 88 14.76 3.84 9.53
C PRO A 88 14.98 2.90 10.73
N LEU A 89 14.26 1.78 10.78
CA LEU A 89 14.73 0.57 11.47
C LEU A 89 15.63 -0.24 10.51
N LYS A 90 16.78 0.34 10.14
CA LYS A 90 17.93 -0.41 9.58
C LYS A 90 19.17 -0.33 10.49
N ALA A 91 19.07 0.31 11.65
CA ALA A 91 20.20 0.48 12.57
C ALA A 91 20.38 -0.68 13.59
N LEU A 92 19.38 -1.53 13.83
CA LEU A 92 19.46 -2.51 14.93
C LEU A 92 20.11 -3.86 14.57
N ALA A 93 20.35 -4.16 13.29
CA ALA A 93 20.91 -5.45 12.88
C ALA A 93 22.46 -5.51 12.93
N SER A 94 23.14 -4.45 13.37
CA SER A 94 24.62 -4.36 13.36
C SER A 94 25.28 -4.54 14.74
N LEU A 95 24.53 -4.74 15.82
CA LEU A 95 25.07 -4.85 17.19
C LEU A 95 25.14 -6.28 17.76
N GLY A 96 25.02 -7.31 16.90
CA GLY A 96 24.92 -8.71 17.32
C GLY A 96 26.11 -9.61 16.96
N GLY A 97 27.30 -9.08 16.66
CA GLY A 97 28.38 -9.95 16.22
C GLY A 97 29.77 -9.32 16.24
N THR A 98 30.40 -9.25 17.42
CA THR A 98 31.86 -9.44 17.59
C THR A 98 32.21 -9.42 19.07
N LEU A 99 32.19 -10.58 19.75
CA LEU A 99 32.98 -10.80 20.97
C LEU A 99 33.11 -12.29 21.32
N THR A 100 33.56 -13.10 20.36
CA THR A 100 34.08 -14.44 20.66
C THR A 100 35.30 -14.73 19.81
N HIS A 101 36.44 -14.11 20.11
CA HIS A 101 37.71 -14.73 19.77
C HIS A 101 38.87 -14.19 20.63
N GLY A 102 39.32 -15.04 21.57
CA GLY A 102 40.73 -15.15 21.94
C GLY A 102 41.21 -14.36 23.16
N LEU A 103 41.34 -15.05 24.30
CA LEU A 103 42.67 -15.24 24.87
C LEU A 103 42.75 -16.58 25.63
N ARG A 104 43.91 -17.18 25.54
CA ARG A 104 44.25 -18.58 25.79
C ARG A 104 44.57 -18.87 27.26
N HIS A 105 44.69 -20.17 27.53
CA HIS A 105 45.39 -20.83 28.65
C HIS A 105 44.58 -21.15 29.91
N PHE A 106 43.95 -22.33 29.92
CA PHE A 106 44.31 -23.37 30.91
C PHE A 106 43.77 -24.74 30.47
N VAL A 107 44.66 -25.70 30.32
CA VAL A 107 44.44 -27.17 30.26
C VAL A 107 45.56 -27.75 31.14
N PRO A 108 45.43 -28.86 31.89
CA PRO A 108 44.34 -29.85 31.99
C PRO A 108 43.96 -30.18 33.46
N ASN A 109 42.92 -30.99 33.68
CA ASN A 109 43.17 -32.31 34.27
C ASN A 109 41.99 -33.26 33.98
N PHE A 110 42.32 -34.42 33.42
CA PHE A 110 41.40 -35.52 33.19
C PHE A 110 41.18 -36.27 34.50
N SER A 111 39.92 -36.53 34.84
CA SER A 111 39.55 -37.68 35.67
C SER A 111 38.36 -38.37 35.02
N PRO A 112 38.47 -39.64 34.59
CA PRO A 112 37.32 -40.42 34.16
C PRO A 112 36.74 -41.11 35.40
N CYS A 113 35.57 -40.67 35.87
CA CYS A 113 34.72 -41.51 36.70
C CYS A 113 33.50 -41.91 35.89
N VAL A 114 33.68 -43.02 35.17
CA VAL A 114 32.59 -43.93 34.81
C VAL A 114 32.08 -44.52 36.12
N ILE A 115 30.76 -44.44 36.38
CA ILE A 115 29.94 -45.55 36.90
C ILE A 115 28.48 -45.20 36.51
N ALA A 116 27.93 -46.02 35.63
CA ALA A 116 26.53 -46.44 35.65
C ALA A 116 26.55 -47.95 36.02
N PRO A 117 25.47 -48.56 36.53
CA PRO A 117 24.08 -48.09 36.60
C PRO A 117 23.60 -47.69 38.00
#